data_AF-X0ZID9-F1
#
_entry.id   AF-X0ZID9-F1
#
_cell.length_a   1.000
_cell.length_b   1.000
_cell.length_c   1.000
_cell.angle_alpha   90.00
_cell.angle_beta   90.00
_cell.angle_gamma   90.00
#
_symmetry.space_group_name_H-M   'P 1'
#
loop_
_entity.id
_entity.type
_entity.pdbx_description
1 polymer ?
#
loop_
_entity_poly.entity_id
_entity_poly.type
_entity_poly.pdbx_seq_one_letter_code
_entity_poly.pdbx_strand_id
1 'polypeptide(L)'
;MLSNVLFDLDGTLTDPTRGIIRCMQYALDLLSRPCPNELELISFIGVSVRPTFEKLLNSDEKSLIEEAISLFRERYSEVGLFEN
;
A
#
# COMPACT_ATOMS: atom_id res chain seq x y z
N MET A 1 -37.15 8.41 -0.80
CA MET A 1 -36.38 7.69 -1.84
C MET A 1 -34.97 8.22 -1.79
N LEU A 2 -33.95 7.36 -1.71
CA LEU A 2 -32.57 7.77 -1.94
C LEU A 2 -32.36 7.91 -3.45
N SER A 3 -31.88 9.06 -3.90
CA SER A 3 -31.66 9.36 -5.33
C SER A 3 -30.19 9.29 -5.73
N ASN A 4 -29.25 9.26 -4.77
CA ASN A 4 -27.82 9.13 -5.01
C ASN A 4 -27.19 8.19 -3.99
N VAL A 5 -26.25 7.35 -4.44
CA VAL A 5 -25.42 6.47 -3.60
C VAL A 5 -23.96 6.66 -4.02
N LEU A 6 -23.08 6.86 -3.04
CA LEU A 6 -21.63 6.90 -3.27
C LEU A 6 -21.03 5.57 -2.82
N PHE A 7 -20.11 5.06 -3.63
CA PHE A 7 -19.31 3.88 -3.30
C PHE A 7 -17.85 4.30 -3.23
N ASP A 8 -17.16 3.77 -2.23
CA ASP A 8 -15.71 3.71 -2.25
C ASP A 8 -15.26 2.58 -3.20
N LEU A 9 -13.98 2.54 -3.57
CA LEU A 9 -13.44 1.54 -4.49
C LEU A 9 -12.82 0.36 -3.73
N ASP A 10 -11.76 0.63 -2.98
CA ASP A 10 -10.91 -0.38 -2.35
C ASP A 10 -11.60 -0.94 -1.10
N GLY A 11 -11.77 -2.25 -1.03
CA GLY A 11 -12.50 -2.91 0.07
C GLY A 11 -14.01 -2.70 0.03
N THR A 12 -14.54 -2.01 -1.00
CA THR A 12 -15.99 -1.85 -1.23
C THR A 12 -16.43 -2.47 -2.55
N LEU A 13 -15.82 -2.08 -3.67
CA LEU A 13 -16.12 -2.61 -5.01
C LEU A 13 -15.06 -3.62 -5.49
N THR A 14 -13.84 -3.55 -4.96
CA THR A 14 -12.71 -4.41 -5.34
C THR A 14 -11.97 -4.93 -4.12
N ASP A 15 -11.22 -6.03 -4.27
CA ASP A 15 -10.32 -6.55 -3.24
C ASP A 15 -8.84 -6.38 -3.67
N PRO A 16 -8.28 -5.16 -3.55
CA PRO A 16 -6.91 -4.88 -3.98
C PRO A 16 -5.84 -5.42 -3.00
N THR A 17 -6.26 -6.15 -1.97
CA THR A 17 -5.43 -6.51 -0.82
C THR A 17 -4.14 -7.19 -1.24
N ARG A 18 -4.23 -8.19 -2.14
CA ARG A 18 -3.06 -8.93 -2.62
C ARG A 18 -2.08 -8.02 -3.36
N GLY A 19 -2.56 -7.20 -4.29
CA GLY A 19 -1.74 -6.29 -5.07
C GLY A 19 -1.00 -5.28 -4.20
N ILE A 20 -1.72 -4.64 -3.27
CA ILE A 20 -1.16 -3.61 -2.38
C ILE A 20 -0.15 -4.22 -1.40
N ILE A 21 -0.46 -5.38 -0.79
CA ILE A 21 0.46 -6.08 0.13
C ILE A 21 1.77 -6.44 -0.57
N ARG A 22 1.70 -7.00 -1.78
CA ARG A 22 2.92 -7.36 -2.52
C ARG A 22 3.73 -6.14 -2.94
N CYS A 23 3.10 -4.98 -3.17
CA CYS A 23 3.81 -3.72 -3.40
C CYS A 23 4.53 -3.21 -2.15
N MET A 24 3.91 -3.32 -0.97
CA MET A 24 4.58 -2.98 0.30
C MET A 24 5.76 -3.91 0.58
N GLN A 25 5.57 -5.23 0.40
CA GLN A 25 6.62 -6.24 0.55
C GLN A 25 7.79 -5.97 -0.39
N TYR A 26 7.52 -5.68 -1.67
CA TYR A 26 8.54 -5.36 -2.67
C TYR A 26 9.39 -4.16 -2.28
N ALA A 27 8.76 -3.06 -1.86
CA ALA A 27 9.49 -1.87 -1.43
C ALA A 27 10.36 -2.13 -0.19
N LEU A 28 9.85 -2.87 0.80
CA LEU A 28 10.60 -3.20 2.01
C LEU A 28 11.78 -4.14 1.72
N ASP A 29 11.61 -5.12 0.84
CA ASP A 29 12.66 -6.07 0.44
C ASP A 29 13.83 -5.36 -0.25
N LEU A 30 13.54 -4.49 -1.22
CA LEU A 30 14.58 -3.72 -1.92
C LEU A 30 15.32 -2.73 -1.01
N LEU A 31 14.63 -2.17 -0.01
CA LEU A 31 15.26 -1.33 1.01
C LEU A 31 15.99 -2.14 2.10
N SER A 32 15.98 -3.47 2.02
CA SER A 32 16.54 -4.38 3.03
C SER A 32 15.96 -4.11 4.43
N ARG A 33 14.66 -3.86 4.51
CA ARG A 33 13.93 -3.56 5.75
C ARG A 33 13.08 -4.75 6.20
N PRO A 34 12.87 -4.92 7.52
CA PRO A 34 11.97 -5.95 8.02
C PRO A 34 10.57 -5.77 7.44
N CYS A 35 9.99 -6.86 6.96
CA CYS A 35 8.60 -6.87 6.52
C CYS A 35 7.72 -7.45 7.64
N PRO A 36 6.68 -6.72 8.10
CA PRO A 36 5.71 -7.27 9.04
C PRO A 36 4.90 -8.40 8.41
N ASN A 37 4.16 -9.13 9.24
CA ASN A 37 3.26 -10.17 8.73
C ASN A 37 2.11 -9.55 7.91
N GLU A 38 1.44 -10.41 7.14
CA GLU A 38 0.38 -10.01 6.23
C GLU A 38 -0.80 -9.34 6.94
N LEU A 39 -1.17 -9.79 8.14
CA LEU A 39 -2.28 -9.22 8.92
C LEU A 39 -2.01 -7.75 9.31
N GLU A 40 -0.77 -7.45 9.69
CA GLU A 40 -0.35 -6.07 9.95
C GLU A 40 -0.39 -5.22 8.67
N LEU A 41 0.03 -5.79 7.54
CA LEU A 41 -0.02 -5.11 6.24
C LEU A 41 -1.46 -4.81 5.78
N ILE A 42 -2.41 -5.72 6.03
CA ILE A 42 -3.84 -5.52 5.73
C ILE A 42 -4.40 -4.27 6.43
N SER A 43 -3.91 -3.95 7.63
CA SER A 43 -4.38 -2.77 8.38
C SER A 43 -4.08 -1.43 7.69
N PHE A 44 -3.23 -1.43 6.67
CA PHE A 44 -2.88 -0.25 5.87
C PHE A 44 -3.69 -0.13 4.57
N ILE A 45 -4.55 -1.09 4.24
CA ILE A 45 -5.43 -0.98 3.07
C ILE A 45 -6.42 0.18 3.27
N GLY A 46 -6.53 1.07 2.29
CA GLY A 46 -7.31 2.31 2.37
C GLY A 46 -6.60 3.47 3.08
N VAL A 47 -5.43 3.25 3.67
CA VAL A 47 -4.58 4.32 4.23
C VAL A 47 -3.71 4.92 3.12
N SER A 48 -3.51 6.24 3.16
CA SER A 48 -2.56 6.91 2.27
C SER A 48 -1.16 6.27 2.34
N VAL A 49 -0.51 6.08 1.19
CA VAL A 49 0.76 5.35 1.08
C VAL A 49 1.89 5.94 1.94
N ARG A 50 1.95 7.27 2.09
CA ARG A 50 2.99 7.94 2.87
C ARG A 50 2.94 7.61 4.38
N PRO A 51 1.83 7.86 5.11
CA PRO A 51 1.76 7.48 6.52
C PRO A 51 1.86 5.97 6.76
N THR A 52 1.55 5.15 5.75
CA THR A 52 1.87 3.72 5.78
C THR A 52 3.38 3.48 5.85
N PHE A 53 4.18 4.06 4.96
CA PHE A 53 5.63 3.88 4.97
C PHE A 53 6.34 4.56 6.15
N GLU A 54 5.85 5.71 6.63
CA GLU A 54 6.35 6.33 7.88
C GLU A 54 6.26 5.34 9.05
N LYS A 55 5.14 4.61 9.15
CA LYS A 55 4.93 3.56 10.18
C LYS A 55 5.76 2.30 9.92
N LEU A 56 5.74 1.76 8.70
CA LEU A 56 6.46 0.52 8.36
C LEU A 56 7.98 0.67 8.52
N LEU A 57 8.51 1.85 8.22
CA LEU A 57 9.94 2.13 8.31
C LEU A 57 10.34 2.71 9.68
N ASN A 58 9.36 3.06 10.52
CA ASN A 58 9.56 3.74 11.80
C ASN A 58 10.50 4.94 11.65
N SER A 59 10.21 5.79 10.66
CA SER A 59 11.08 6.89 10.25
C SER A 59 10.29 8.06 9.69
N ASP A 60 10.74 9.28 10.02
CA ASP A 60 10.27 10.53 9.41
C ASP A 60 11.27 11.06 8.35
N GLU A 61 12.29 10.27 8.01
CA GLU A 61 13.31 10.66 7.04
C GLU A 61 12.71 10.71 5.62
N LYS A 62 12.43 11.93 5.14
CA LYS A 62 11.73 12.16 3.88
C LYS A 62 12.34 11.41 2.69
N SER A 63 13.67 11.38 2.54
CA SER A 63 14.37 10.67 1.46
C SER A 63 14.00 9.19 1.42
N LEU A 64 14.12 8.51 2.56
CA LEU A 64 13.80 7.09 2.71
C LEU A 64 12.32 6.81 2.42
N ILE A 65 11.42 7.68 2.91
CA ILE A 65 9.97 7.53 2.68
C ILE A 65 9.63 7.72 1.19
N GLU A 66 10.18 8.72 0.52
CA GLU A 66 9.96 8.88 -0.94
C GLU A 66 10.50 7.70 -1.74
N GLU A 67 11.66 7.16 -1.35
CA GLU A 67 12.26 6.00 -2.01
C GLU A 67 11.32 4.78 -1.91
N ALA A 68 10.80 4.49 -0.72
CA ALA A 68 9.84 3.41 -0.50
C ALA A 68 8.55 3.60 -1.32
N ILE A 69 8.02 4.82 -1.35
CA ILE A 69 6.83 5.16 -2.15
C ILE A 69 7.11 4.98 -3.65
N SER A 70 8.30 5.34 -4.12
CA SER A 70 8.71 5.16 -5.52
C SER A 70 8.72 3.68 -5.90
N LEU A 71 9.37 2.83 -5.09
CA LEU A 71 9.43 1.39 -5.31
C LEU A 71 8.05 0.73 -5.23
N PHE A 72 7.20 1.17 -4.30
CA PHE A 72 5.80 0.75 -4.25
C PHE A 72 5.07 1.07 -5.56
N ARG A 73 5.21 2.30 -6.06
CA ARG A 73 4.52 2.77 -7.27
C ARG A 73 5.02 2.09 -8.53
N GLU A 74 6.32 1.83 -8.61
CA GLU A 74 6.95 1.05 -9.68
C GLU A 74 6.22 -0.27 -9.84
N ARG A 75 6.21 -1.11 -8.80
CA ARG A 75 5.53 -2.41 -8.86
C ARG A 75 4.01 -2.28 -9.03
N TYR A 76 3.38 -1.30 -8.38
CA TYR A 76 1.93 -1.12 -8.47
C TYR A 76 1.50 -0.83 -9.91
N SER A 77 2.23 0.03 -10.62
CA SER A 77 1.91 0.42 -12.00
C SER A 77 2.11 -0.70 -13.02
N GLU A 78 3.04 -1.63 -12.77
CA GLU A 78 3.33 -2.73 -13.69
C GLU A 78 2.46 -3.96 -13.46
N VAL A 79 2.23 -4.32 -12.18
CA VAL A 79 1.59 -5.60 -11.81
C VAL A 79 0.51 -5.42 -10.75
N GLY A 80 0.78 -4.62 -9.72
CA GLY A 80 -0.10 -4.54 -8.54
C GLY A 80 -1.52 -4.08 -8.83
N LEU A 81 -1.70 -3.17 -9.79
CA LEU A 81 -3.01 -2.65 -10.23
C LEU A 81 -3.95 -3.74 -10.77
N PHE A 82 -3.42 -4.88 -11.23
CA PHE A 82 -4.19 -5.97 -11.82
C PHE A 82 -4.36 -7.17 -10.86
N GLU A 83 -3.88 -7.06 -9.62
CA GLU A 83 -4.02 -8.08 -8.57
C GLU A 83 -5.15 -7.71 -7.58
N ASN A 84 -6.36 -7.44 -8.11
CA ASN A 84 -7.59 -7.09 -7.36
C ASN A 84 -8.65 -8.21 -7.34
#